data_AF-A0A0P9DEP8-F1
#
_entry.id   AF-A0A0P9DEP8-F1
#
_cell.length_a   1.000
_cell.length_b   1.000
_cell.length_c   1.000
_cell.angle_alpha   90.00
_cell.angle_beta   90.00
_cell.angle_gamma   90.00
#
_symmetry.space_group_name_H-M   'P 1'
#
loop_
_entity.id
_entity.type
_entity.pdbx_description
1 polymer ?
#
loop_
_entity_poly.entity_id
_entity_poly.type
_entity_poly.pdbx_seq_one_letter_code
_entity_poly.pdbx_strand_id
1 'polypeptide(L)'
;MLLALALAPALTQASPDAPNDPQFGDQWGLRQVGAQCAWAVTTGSADVTVAVVDSGVDLNHPDLVDRLRTDGRDFVDGDNDPSDENGHGTNVAGIVAATLDNNEGIVGLAPGVRILP
;
A
#
# COMPACT_ATOMS: atom_id res chain seq x y z
N MET A 1 -2.95 46.90 -18.27
CA MET A 1 -2.69 45.85 -17.26
C MET A 1 -2.58 44.52 -18.01
N LEU A 2 -1.37 44.20 -18.48
CA LEU A 2 -1.12 42.92 -19.17
C LEU A 2 -1.09 41.84 -18.08
N LEU A 3 -2.05 40.92 -18.11
CA LEU A 3 -2.04 39.74 -17.27
C LEU A 3 -0.98 38.78 -17.86
N ALA A 4 0.19 38.70 -17.25
CA ALA A 4 1.16 37.67 -17.55
C ALA A 4 0.60 36.34 -17.04
N LEU A 5 0.13 35.48 -17.96
CA LEU A 5 -0.13 34.09 -17.68
C LEU A 5 1.22 33.43 -17.41
N ALA A 6 1.62 33.35 -16.14
CA ALA A 6 2.78 32.56 -15.76
C ALA A 6 2.45 31.10 -16.09
N LEU A 7 3.05 30.55 -17.16
CA LEU A 7 3.18 29.11 -17.27
C LEU A 7 3.97 28.67 -16.03
N ALA A 8 3.31 27.95 -15.13
CA ALA A 8 4.03 27.21 -14.10
C ALA A 8 5.07 26.34 -14.85
N PRO A 9 6.36 26.42 -14.51
CA PRO A 9 7.34 25.54 -15.11
C PRO A 9 6.85 24.11 -14.87
N ALA A 10 6.73 23.32 -15.94
CA ALA A 10 6.53 21.89 -15.80
C ALA A 10 7.65 21.41 -14.89
N LEU A 11 7.29 21.05 -13.65
CA LEU A 11 8.23 20.50 -12.70
C LEU A 11 8.73 19.21 -13.32
N THR A 12 9.93 19.24 -13.88
CA THR A 12 10.77 18.06 -13.97
C THR A 12 11.14 17.68 -12.53
N GLN A 13 10.17 17.16 -11.77
CA GLN A 13 10.51 16.37 -10.61
C GLN A 13 11.16 15.11 -11.17
N ALA A 14 12.43 14.92 -10.86
CA ALA A 14 13.01 13.58 -10.98
C ALA A 14 12.04 12.63 -10.29
N SER A 15 11.67 11.53 -10.98
CA SER A 15 10.95 10.45 -10.32
C SER A 15 11.73 10.10 -9.05
N PRO A 16 11.10 10.06 -7.87
CA PRO A 16 11.79 9.62 -6.66
C PRO A 16 12.47 8.27 -6.92
N ASP A 17 13.57 8.01 -6.22
CA ASP A 17 14.29 6.74 -6.34
C ASP A 17 13.31 5.57 -6.21
N ALA A 18 13.56 4.50 -6.95
CA ALA A 18 12.76 3.29 -6.85
C ALA A 18 12.82 2.75 -5.40
N PRO A 19 11.71 2.24 -4.86
CA PRO A 19 11.72 1.56 -3.58
C PRO A 19 12.78 0.47 -3.49
N ASN A 20 13.28 0.21 -2.29
CA ASN A 20 14.28 -0.84 -2.05
C ASN A 20 13.66 -2.27 -2.00
N ASP A 21 12.35 -2.38 -2.20
CA ASP A 21 11.59 -3.62 -2.21
C ASP A 21 11.97 -4.51 -3.42
N PRO A 22 12.50 -5.73 -3.24
CA PRO A 22 13.13 -6.52 -4.30
C PRO A 22 12.25 -6.83 -5.50
N GLN A 23 10.93 -6.93 -5.31
CA GLN A 23 9.98 -7.27 -6.37
C GLN A 23 9.30 -6.04 -6.99
N PHE A 24 9.66 -4.81 -6.59
CA PHE A 24 9.08 -3.58 -7.15
C PHE A 24 9.22 -3.50 -8.68
N GLY A 25 10.32 -4.03 -9.23
CA GLY A 25 10.56 -4.11 -10.67
C GLY A 25 9.41 -4.80 -11.44
N ASP A 26 8.80 -5.81 -10.83
CA ASP A 26 7.73 -6.63 -11.41
C ASP A 26 6.34 -6.00 -11.27
N GLN A 27 6.18 -4.99 -10.41
CA GLN A 27 4.90 -4.32 -10.13
C GLN A 27 4.53 -3.26 -11.17
N TRP A 28 4.27 -3.70 -12.41
CA TRP A 28 3.91 -2.82 -13.53
C TRP A 28 2.72 -1.89 -13.24
N GLY A 29 1.75 -2.34 -12.43
CA GLY A 29 0.55 -1.57 -12.10
C GLY A 29 0.85 -0.26 -11.36
N LEU A 30 1.85 -0.26 -10.47
CA LEU A 30 2.25 0.93 -9.72
C LEU A 30 2.84 2.01 -10.64
N ARG A 31 3.61 1.59 -11.65
CA ARG A 31 4.10 2.50 -12.69
C ARG A 31 2.95 3.03 -13.54
N GLN A 32 2.00 2.17 -13.91
CA GLN A 32 0.85 2.54 -14.75
C GLN A 32 -0.05 3.61 -14.11
N VAL A 33 -0.23 3.56 -12.77
CA VAL A 33 -1.04 4.54 -12.03
C VAL A 33 -0.24 5.74 -11.50
N GLY A 34 1.07 5.80 -11.80
CA GLY A 34 1.94 6.90 -11.36
C GLY A 34 2.20 6.92 -9.85
N ALA A 35 2.23 5.75 -9.19
CA ALA A 35 2.35 5.63 -7.73
C ALA A 35 3.59 6.35 -7.17
N GLN A 36 4.76 6.22 -7.81
CA GLN A 36 5.98 6.91 -7.37
C GLN A 36 5.82 8.44 -7.32
N CYS A 37 5.14 9.03 -8.30
CA CYS A 37 4.83 10.46 -8.28
C CYS A 37 3.84 10.82 -7.16
N ALA A 38 2.86 9.96 -6.89
CA ALA A 38 1.91 10.15 -5.80
C ALA A 38 2.60 10.06 -4.42
N TRP A 39 3.51 9.12 -4.24
CA TRP A 39 4.27 8.93 -2.98
C TRP A 39 5.18 10.12 -2.64
N ALA A 40 5.64 10.88 -3.65
CA ALA A 40 6.33 12.15 -3.41
C ALA A 40 5.43 13.22 -2.74
N VAL A 41 4.11 13.06 -2.81
CA VAL A 41 3.12 13.90 -2.13
C VAL A 41 2.67 13.25 -0.82
N THR A 42 2.29 11.97 -0.85
CA THR A 42 1.89 11.19 0.34
C THR A 42 1.85 9.69 0.04
N THR A 43 2.17 8.87 1.03
CA THR A 43 2.01 7.40 1.00
C THR A 43 0.70 6.95 1.68
N GLY A 44 -0.14 7.89 2.10
CA GLY A 44 -1.28 7.65 2.97
C GLY A 44 -1.03 8.10 4.41
N SER A 45 -1.95 7.74 5.31
CA SER A 45 -1.86 8.01 6.75
C SER A 45 -2.34 6.79 7.52
N ALA A 46 -1.69 6.51 8.66
CA ALA A 46 -2.11 5.45 9.57
C ALA A 46 -3.49 5.70 10.20
N ASP A 47 -4.02 6.92 10.08
CA ASP A 47 -5.39 7.26 10.49
C ASP A 47 -6.45 6.73 9.49
N VAL A 48 -6.03 6.40 8.26
CA VAL A 48 -6.88 5.77 7.26
C VAL A 48 -6.77 4.26 7.39
N THR A 49 -7.92 3.61 7.51
CA THR A 49 -8.03 2.14 7.55
C THR A 49 -8.76 1.65 6.31
N VAL A 50 -8.22 0.63 5.66
CA VAL A 50 -8.85 -0.12 4.57
C VAL A 50 -9.17 -1.51 5.08
N ALA A 51 -10.45 -1.89 5.08
CA ALA A 51 -10.88 -3.24 5.45
C ALA A 51 -10.78 -4.18 4.23
N VAL A 52 -10.13 -5.33 4.41
CA VAL A 52 -10.01 -6.38 3.38
C VAL A 52 -10.98 -7.50 3.74
N VAL A 53 -12.21 -7.40 3.23
CA VAL A 53 -13.24 -8.43 3.45
C VAL A 53 -12.99 -9.58 2.48
N ASP A 54 -12.20 -10.56 2.90
CA ASP A 54 -11.69 -11.63 2.04
C ASP A 54 -11.46 -12.93 2.84
N SER A 55 -10.48 -13.77 2.49
CA SER A 55 -10.15 -15.03 3.18
C SER A 55 -9.35 -14.88 4.47
N GLY A 56 -9.19 -13.65 4.98
CA GLY A 56 -8.29 -13.30 6.07
C GLY A 56 -6.97 -12.68 5.58
N VAL A 57 -6.06 -12.37 6.49
CA VAL A 57 -4.69 -11.91 6.17
C VAL A 57 -3.68 -12.69 7.02
N ASP A 58 -2.53 -13.07 6.45
CA ASP A 58 -1.42 -13.63 7.23
C ASP A 58 -0.91 -12.56 8.21
N LEU A 59 -1.27 -12.74 9.49
CA LEU A 59 -1.03 -11.79 10.56
C LEU A 59 0.46 -11.63 10.92
N ASN A 60 1.32 -12.52 10.42
CA ASN A 60 2.77 -12.51 10.65
C ASN A 60 3.57 -12.26 9.38
N HIS A 61 2.92 -11.93 8.25
CA HIS A 61 3.61 -11.71 7.00
C HIS A 61 4.58 -10.52 7.14
N PRO A 62 5.89 -10.69 6.86
CA PRO A 62 6.92 -9.68 7.15
C PRO A 62 6.66 -8.34 6.44
N ASP A 63 6.00 -8.40 5.28
CA ASP A 63 5.68 -7.23 4.48
C ASP A 63 4.38 -6.49 4.89
N LEU A 64 3.56 -7.11 5.74
CA LEU A 64 2.25 -6.58 6.13
C LEU A 64 2.11 -6.33 7.63
N VAL A 65 2.84 -7.03 8.49
CA VAL A 65 2.63 -7.04 9.95
C VAL A 65 2.57 -5.63 10.56
N ASP A 66 3.39 -4.70 10.08
CA ASP A 66 3.42 -3.31 10.56
C ASP A 66 2.26 -2.44 10.05
N ARG A 67 1.36 -2.99 9.23
CA ARG A 67 0.18 -2.33 8.64
C ARG A 67 -1.12 -2.85 9.21
N LEU A 68 -1.12 -4.04 9.79
CA LEU A 68 -2.32 -4.70 10.27
C LEU A 68 -2.84 -4.04 11.55
N ARG A 69 -4.16 -3.86 11.60
CA ARG A 69 -4.88 -3.66 12.85
C ARG A 69 -5.11 -5.01 13.52
N THR A 70 -5.28 -4.97 14.84
CA THR A 70 -5.47 -6.17 15.68
C THR A 70 -6.91 -6.38 16.12
N ASP A 71 -7.84 -5.53 15.67
CA ASP A 71 -9.27 -5.59 15.97
C ASP A 71 -10.11 -6.08 14.78
N GLY A 72 -9.50 -6.91 13.92
CA GLY A 72 -10.17 -7.62 12.84
C GLY A 72 -11.13 -8.70 13.31
N ARG A 73 -11.94 -9.23 12.39
CA ARG A 73 -13.00 -10.18 12.73
C ARG A 73 -13.16 -11.26 11.67
N ASP A 74 -13.14 -12.52 12.11
CA ASP A 74 -13.60 -13.61 11.29
C ASP A 74 -15.11 -13.86 11.49
N PHE A 75 -15.83 -13.82 10.37
CA PHE A 75 -17.26 -14.10 10.31
C PHE A 75 -17.56 -15.52 9.83
N VAL A 76 -16.58 -16.23 9.29
CA VAL A 76 -16.71 -17.62 8.84
C VAL A 76 -16.76 -18.54 10.06
N ASP A 77 -15.77 -18.47 10.96
CA ASP A 77 -15.73 -19.26 12.20
C ASP A 77 -16.30 -18.50 13.41
N GLY A 78 -16.56 -17.21 13.24
CA GLY A 78 -17.30 -16.41 14.20
C GLY A 78 -16.48 -16.00 15.42
N ASP A 79 -15.17 -15.85 15.29
CA ASP A 79 -14.25 -15.38 16.32
C ASP A 79 -13.45 -14.14 15.86
N ASN A 80 -12.43 -13.74 16.62
CA ASN A 80 -11.60 -12.58 16.32
C ASN A 80 -10.21 -12.99 15.77
N ASP A 81 -10.11 -14.14 15.09
CA ASP A 81 -8.89 -14.59 14.42
C ASP A 81 -9.06 -14.52 12.88
N PRO A 82 -8.78 -13.37 12.26
CA PRO A 82 -8.91 -13.19 10.80
C PRO A 82 -7.67 -13.71 10.05
N SER A 83 -7.04 -14.79 10.53
CA SER A 83 -5.87 -15.40 9.89
C SER A 83 -6.24 -15.99 8.52
N ASP A 84 -5.41 -15.77 7.51
CA ASP A 84 -5.67 -16.27 6.16
C ASP A 84 -5.37 -17.77 6.00
N GLU A 85 -6.34 -18.53 5.53
CA GLU A 85 -6.19 -19.97 5.22
C GLU A 85 -6.08 -20.26 3.71
N ASN A 86 -6.22 -19.24 2.85
CA ASN A 86 -6.23 -19.39 1.39
C ASN A 86 -5.07 -18.66 0.69
N GLY A 87 -4.73 -17.47 1.16
CA GLY A 87 -3.72 -16.59 0.57
C GLY A 87 -4.29 -15.47 -0.32
N HIS A 88 -5.59 -15.50 -0.65
CA HIS A 88 -6.22 -14.48 -1.49
C HIS A 88 -6.29 -13.13 -0.77
N GLY A 89 -6.79 -13.09 0.46
CA GLY A 89 -6.86 -11.86 1.25
C GLY A 89 -5.49 -11.27 1.59
N THR A 90 -4.50 -12.11 1.87
CA THR A 90 -3.10 -11.67 2.03
C THR A 90 -2.56 -11.01 0.77
N ASN A 91 -2.84 -11.57 -0.41
CA ASN A 91 -2.44 -10.99 -1.69
C ASN A 91 -3.09 -9.62 -1.92
N VAL A 92 -4.40 -9.52 -1.67
CA VAL A 92 -5.17 -8.27 -1.78
C VAL A 92 -4.61 -7.21 -0.81
N ALA A 93 -4.38 -7.58 0.46
CA ALA A 93 -3.79 -6.68 1.46
C ALA A 93 -2.40 -6.18 1.04
N GLY A 94 -1.57 -7.06 0.46
CA GLY A 94 -0.27 -6.71 -0.12
C GLY A 94 -0.37 -5.62 -1.19
N ILE A 95 -1.28 -5.78 -2.15
CA ILE A 95 -1.51 -4.77 -3.20
C ILE A 95 -1.92 -3.42 -2.61
N VAL A 96 -2.73 -3.42 -1.55
CA VAL A 96 -3.18 -2.17 -0.91
C VAL A 96 -2.04 -1.50 -0.15
N ALA A 97 -1.35 -2.22 0.73
CA ALA A 97 -0.53 -1.58 1.76
C ALA A 97 0.77 -2.31 2.14
N ALA A 98 1.28 -3.27 1.35
CA ALA A 98 2.62 -3.84 1.60
C ALA A 98 3.66 -2.73 1.87
N THR A 99 4.58 -3.01 2.79
CA THR A 99 5.39 -1.98 3.41
C THR A 99 6.41 -1.43 2.40
N LEU A 100 6.44 -0.11 2.27
CA LEU A 100 7.44 0.56 1.44
C LEU A 100 8.82 0.54 2.13
N ASP A 101 9.85 0.22 1.36
CA ASP A 101 11.26 0.36 1.70
C ASP A 101 11.75 -0.55 2.87
N ASN A 102 11.19 -1.76 3.01
CA ASN A 102 11.60 -2.72 4.05
C ASN A 102 12.61 -3.78 3.56
N ASN A 103 13.02 -3.75 2.29
CA ASN A 103 13.86 -4.76 1.61
C ASN A 103 13.21 -6.16 1.52
N GLU A 104 11.89 -6.25 1.68
CA GLU A 104 11.12 -7.47 1.55
C GLU A 104 10.16 -7.34 0.36
N GLY A 105 9.75 -8.47 -0.19
CA GLY A 105 8.59 -8.57 -1.07
C GLY A 105 8.35 -7.42 -2.06
N ILE A 106 7.16 -6.84 -1.93
CA ILE A 106 6.56 -5.84 -2.83
C ILE A 106 6.25 -4.55 -2.05
N VAL A 107 5.77 -3.52 -2.72
CA VAL A 107 5.18 -2.34 -2.06
C VAL A 107 3.70 -2.18 -2.42
N GLY A 108 2.89 -1.79 -1.45
CA GLY A 108 1.47 -1.49 -1.64
C GLY A 108 1.25 -0.13 -2.29
N LEU A 109 0.09 0.09 -2.90
CA LEU A 109 -0.23 1.39 -3.49
C LEU A 109 -0.30 2.52 -2.44
N ALA A 110 -0.77 2.22 -1.24
CA ALA A 110 -0.92 3.16 -0.13
C ALA A 110 -0.20 2.64 1.13
N PRO A 111 1.14 2.55 1.12
CA PRO A 111 1.91 1.82 2.13
C PRO A 111 1.90 2.50 3.52
N GLY A 112 1.34 3.70 3.63
CA GLY A 112 1.15 4.43 4.89
C GLY A 112 -0.20 4.19 5.59
N VAL A 113 -1.15 3.46 4.98
CA VAL A 113 -2.47 3.19 5.59
C VAL A 113 -2.45 1.95 6.49
N ARG A 114 -3.51 1.76 7.28
CA ARG A 114 -3.74 0.53 8.04
C ARG A 114 -4.66 -0.43 7.29
N ILE A 115 -4.41 -1.72 7.44
CA ILE A 115 -5.30 -2.79 6.97
C ILE A 115 -6.09 -3.32 8.15
N LEU A 116 -7.41 -3.43 8.00
CA LEU A 116 -8.26 -4.20 8.90
C LEU A 116 -8.53 -5.56 8.23
N PRO A 117 -7.96 -6.65 8.75
CA PRO A 117 -8.28 -8.00 8.31
C PRO A 117 -9.71 -8.41 8.67
#